data_AF-A0A928ZSK2-F1
#
_entry.id   AF-A0A928ZSK2-F1
#
_cell.length_a   1.000
_cell.length_b   1.000
_cell.length_c   1.000
_cell.angle_alpha   90.00
_cell.angle_beta   90.00
_cell.angle_gamma   90.00
#
_symmetry.space_group_name_H-M   'P 1'
#
loop_
_entity.id
_entity.type
_entity.pdbx_description
1 polymer ?
#
loop_
_entity_poly.entity_id
_entity_poly.type
_entity_poly.pdbx_seq_one_letter_code
_entity_poly.pdbx_strand_id
1 'polypeptide(L)'
;MKLIRKTIRRASLWYLQLWESITGKTQQRIHQLQQRLEISQQENHALAQQLQEMSRQLVALRQEHDQSQQRQETSQQHSHTLQQRLQETAQQLLESRQRQVDLEQQLHVIQAQYKQTKQSFNTTVKQLQADVKQSQQTSADFEERWLDTHKNYLALQEQQTSLRQEYTAFINVSDDEIQKLETAIENQQSELGSCYVELGRARAQVMAEAHNSEEHLPAPPSLDLSTWKIAMVGGHENMTRGVSEKLQQQYRLKELIQIPPDKIPQQQLRPKLENCDLIILIIGYINHPLAQSISQLKDRNALKGELLWVNSLGVSGVMREVIGFIETSQSD
;
A
#
# COMPACT_ATOMS: atom_id res chain seq x y z
N MET A 1 -150.81 2.49 -103.61
CA MET A 1 -149.87 1.54 -102.94
C MET A 1 -148.59 1.17 -103.73
N LYS A 2 -148.36 1.62 -104.97
CA LYS A 2 -147.07 1.43 -105.69
C LYS A 2 -146.01 2.51 -105.42
N LEU A 3 -146.39 3.69 -104.88
CA LEU A 3 -145.43 4.75 -104.51
C LEU A 3 -144.67 4.46 -103.21
N ILE A 4 -145.30 3.83 -102.22
CA ILE A 4 -144.70 3.57 -100.89
C ILE A 4 -143.56 2.54 -100.95
N ARG A 5 -143.63 1.55 -101.86
CA ARG A 5 -142.53 0.57 -102.07
C ARG A 5 -141.31 1.17 -102.78
N LYS A 6 -141.46 2.28 -103.53
CA LYS A 6 -140.35 2.96 -104.23
C LYS A 6 -139.60 3.92 -103.29
N THR A 7 -140.30 4.55 -102.36
CA THR A 7 -139.69 5.36 -101.29
C THR A 7 -138.95 4.50 -100.27
N ILE A 8 -139.46 3.33 -99.89
CA ILE A 8 -138.75 2.43 -98.96
C ILE A 8 -137.46 1.88 -99.59
N ARG A 9 -137.45 1.52 -100.89
CA ARG A 9 -136.22 1.07 -101.59
C ARG A 9 -135.17 2.18 -101.77
N ARG A 10 -135.61 3.43 -102.00
CA ARG A 10 -134.69 4.58 -102.09
C ARG A 10 -134.17 5.00 -100.72
N ALA A 11 -135.01 4.94 -99.69
CA ALA A 11 -134.58 5.15 -98.32
C ALA A 11 -133.61 4.06 -97.86
N SER A 12 -133.82 2.78 -98.21
CA SER A 12 -132.90 1.69 -97.86
C SER A 12 -131.57 1.77 -98.60
N LEU A 13 -131.56 2.17 -99.87
CA LEU A 13 -130.32 2.42 -100.63
C LEU A 13 -129.57 3.67 -100.12
N TRP A 14 -130.30 4.72 -99.75
CA TRP A 14 -129.71 5.90 -99.13
C TRP A 14 -129.17 5.59 -97.74
N TYR A 15 -129.89 4.80 -96.93
CA TYR A 15 -129.38 4.29 -95.65
C TYR A 15 -128.16 3.40 -95.84
N LEU A 16 -128.10 2.54 -96.86
CA LEU A 16 -126.91 1.73 -97.17
C LEU A 16 -125.72 2.59 -97.62
N GLN A 17 -125.91 3.57 -98.50
CA GLN A 17 -124.83 4.48 -98.90
C GLN A 17 -124.38 5.41 -97.77
N LEU A 18 -125.31 5.87 -96.93
CA LEU A 18 -125.00 6.66 -95.75
C LEU A 18 -124.26 5.80 -94.71
N TRP A 19 -124.68 4.54 -94.55
CA TRP A 19 -124.03 3.58 -93.66
C TRP A 19 -122.65 3.19 -94.18
N GLU A 20 -122.45 2.94 -95.47
CA GLU A 20 -121.14 2.72 -96.10
C GLU A 20 -120.23 3.95 -96.05
N SER A 21 -120.78 5.17 -96.16
CA SER A 21 -120.01 6.41 -96.02
C SER A 21 -119.60 6.67 -94.57
N ILE A 22 -120.49 6.38 -93.61
CA ILE A 22 -120.21 6.50 -92.17
C ILE A 22 -119.24 5.40 -91.73
N THR A 23 -119.44 4.15 -92.16
CA THR A 23 -118.58 3.01 -91.81
C THR A 23 -117.22 3.08 -92.50
N GLY A 24 -117.14 3.58 -93.73
CA GLY A 24 -115.88 3.82 -94.42
C GLY A 24 -115.06 4.94 -93.76
N LYS A 25 -115.68 6.05 -93.36
CA LYS A 25 -115.00 7.14 -92.62
C LYS A 25 -114.60 6.72 -91.21
N THR A 26 -115.42 5.94 -90.52
CA THR A 26 -115.03 5.39 -89.20
C THR A 26 -113.95 4.34 -89.35
N GLN A 27 -113.98 3.47 -90.36
CA GLN A 27 -112.88 2.52 -90.65
C GLN A 27 -111.58 3.23 -91.00
N GLN A 28 -111.60 4.26 -91.84
CA GLN A 28 -110.41 5.07 -92.13
C GLN A 28 -109.87 5.75 -90.86
N ARG A 29 -110.75 6.29 -90.00
CA ARG A 29 -110.34 6.89 -88.72
C ARG A 29 -109.80 5.84 -87.75
N ILE A 30 -110.40 4.65 -87.69
CA ILE A 30 -109.90 3.52 -86.90
C ILE A 30 -108.51 3.13 -87.39
N HIS A 31 -108.31 3.00 -88.71
CA HIS A 31 -107.02 2.67 -89.29
C HIS A 31 -105.96 3.75 -89.01
N GLN A 32 -106.30 5.04 -89.14
CA GLN A 32 -105.42 6.14 -88.77
C GLN A 32 -105.06 6.16 -87.28
N LEU A 33 -106.03 5.84 -86.40
CA LEU A 33 -105.78 5.75 -84.96
C LEU A 33 -104.93 4.53 -84.62
N GLN A 34 -105.13 3.38 -85.29
CA GLN A 34 -104.29 2.20 -85.17
C GLN A 34 -102.86 2.49 -85.62
N GLN A 35 -102.69 3.14 -86.78
CA GLN A 35 -101.37 3.53 -87.27
C GLN A 35 -100.67 4.52 -86.32
N ARG A 36 -101.40 5.51 -85.79
CA ARG A 36 -100.84 6.44 -84.77
C ARG A 36 -100.49 5.73 -83.47
N LEU A 37 -101.30 4.75 -83.06
CA LEU A 37 -101.04 3.94 -81.88
C LEU A 37 -99.79 3.07 -82.10
N GLU A 38 -99.64 2.46 -83.26
CA GLU A 38 -98.44 1.68 -83.64
C GLU A 38 -97.19 2.56 -83.67
N ILE A 39 -97.26 3.74 -84.30
CA ILE A 39 -96.14 4.70 -84.30
C ILE A 39 -95.79 5.11 -82.86
N SER A 40 -96.80 5.45 -82.04
CA SER A 40 -96.57 5.82 -80.64
C SER A 40 -96.00 4.65 -79.81
N GLN A 41 -96.42 3.42 -80.07
CA GLN A 41 -95.86 2.23 -79.43
C GLN A 41 -94.41 1.98 -79.86
N GLN A 42 -94.09 2.19 -81.13
CA GLN A 42 -92.72 2.11 -81.65
C GLN A 42 -91.83 3.19 -81.04
N GLU A 43 -92.31 4.43 -80.96
CA GLU A 43 -91.60 5.55 -80.32
C GLU A 43 -91.37 5.27 -78.83
N ASN A 44 -92.40 4.82 -78.10
CA ASN A 44 -92.25 4.45 -76.69
C ASN A 44 -91.27 3.28 -76.50
N HIS A 45 -91.26 2.32 -77.43
CA HIS A 45 -90.30 1.22 -77.41
C HIS A 45 -88.86 1.72 -77.64
N ALA A 46 -88.66 2.60 -78.62
CA ALA A 46 -87.36 3.22 -78.90
C ALA A 46 -86.86 4.05 -77.71
N LEU A 47 -87.73 4.85 -77.09
CA LEU A 47 -87.42 5.61 -75.88
C LEU A 47 -87.10 4.70 -74.70
N ALA A 48 -87.84 3.61 -74.51
CA ALA A 48 -87.54 2.63 -73.45
C ALA A 48 -86.18 1.96 -73.66
N GLN A 49 -85.83 1.61 -74.91
CA GLN A 49 -84.50 1.11 -75.26
C GLN A 49 -83.41 2.14 -74.98
N GLN A 50 -83.64 3.40 -75.35
CA GLN A 50 -82.69 4.49 -75.10
C GLN A 50 -82.50 4.75 -73.61
N LEU A 51 -83.58 4.74 -72.81
CA LEU A 51 -83.50 4.85 -71.35
C LEU A 51 -82.77 3.67 -70.73
N GLN A 52 -83.00 2.45 -71.23
CA GLN A 52 -82.28 1.27 -70.78
C GLN A 52 -80.78 1.37 -71.09
N GLU A 53 -80.41 1.85 -72.28
CA GLU A 53 -79.02 2.05 -72.67
C GLU A 53 -78.34 3.15 -71.84
N MET A 54 -79.00 4.30 -71.66
CA MET A 54 -78.51 5.36 -70.77
C MET A 54 -78.36 4.87 -69.33
N SER A 55 -79.29 4.05 -68.83
CA SER A 55 -79.18 3.45 -67.50
C SER A 55 -77.98 2.52 -67.39
N ARG A 56 -77.67 1.73 -68.43
CA ARG A 56 -76.47 0.88 -68.47
C ARG A 56 -75.20 1.72 -68.47
N GLN A 57 -75.17 2.79 -69.26
CA GLN A 57 -74.02 3.71 -69.32
C GLN A 57 -73.80 4.41 -67.97
N LEU A 58 -74.85 4.86 -67.29
CA LEU A 58 -74.74 5.45 -65.95
C LEU A 58 -74.21 4.46 -64.90
N VAL A 59 -74.63 3.19 -64.96
CA VAL A 59 -74.09 2.14 -64.08
C VAL A 59 -72.61 1.88 -64.38
N ALA A 60 -72.23 1.79 -65.66
CA ALA A 60 -70.83 1.61 -66.06
C ALA A 60 -69.95 2.77 -65.61
N LEU A 61 -70.37 4.02 -65.84
CA LEU A 61 -69.65 5.22 -65.39
C LEU A 61 -69.54 5.29 -63.87
N ARG A 62 -70.59 4.90 -63.13
CA ARG A 62 -70.54 4.84 -61.67
C ARG A 62 -69.52 3.79 -61.20
N GLN A 63 -69.51 2.61 -61.82
CA GLN A 63 -68.52 1.57 -61.51
C GLN A 63 -67.09 2.04 -61.82
N GLU A 64 -66.87 2.73 -62.94
CA GLU A 64 -65.56 3.31 -63.28
C GLU A 64 -65.15 4.40 -62.28
N HIS A 65 -66.09 5.24 -61.85
CA HIS A 65 -65.85 6.27 -60.84
C HIS A 65 -65.48 5.65 -59.49
N ASP A 66 -66.25 4.67 -59.02
CA ASP A 66 -65.99 3.96 -57.76
C ASP A 66 -64.61 3.25 -57.80
N GLN A 67 -64.26 2.63 -58.93
CA GLN A 67 -62.93 2.05 -59.14
C GLN A 67 -61.81 3.10 -59.15
N SER A 68 -62.03 4.25 -59.78
CA SER A 68 -61.08 5.35 -59.80
C SER A 68 -60.85 5.92 -58.40
N GLN A 69 -61.91 6.08 -57.62
CA GLN A 69 -61.85 6.52 -56.23
C GLN A 69 -61.07 5.53 -55.36
N GLN A 70 -61.34 4.23 -55.49
CA GLN A 70 -60.58 3.19 -54.77
C GLN A 70 -59.09 3.20 -55.15
N ARG A 71 -58.76 3.41 -56.43
CA ARG A 71 -57.36 3.57 -56.88
C ARG A 71 -56.70 4.82 -56.29
N GLN A 72 -57.45 5.92 -56.16
CA GLN A 72 -56.95 7.14 -55.54
C GLN A 72 -56.70 6.94 -54.04
N GLU A 73 -57.63 6.32 -53.31
CA GLU A 73 -57.49 6.03 -51.89
C GLU A 73 -56.30 5.10 -51.61
N THR A 74 -56.17 4.01 -52.38
CA THR A 74 -55.02 3.10 -52.27
C THR A 74 -53.69 3.77 -52.61
N SER A 75 -53.66 4.67 -53.61
CA SER A 75 -52.48 5.46 -53.95
C SER A 75 -52.11 6.44 -52.83
N GLN A 76 -53.09 7.09 -52.19
CA GLN A 76 -52.87 7.99 -51.05
C GLN A 76 -52.33 7.23 -49.84
N GLN A 77 -52.90 6.06 -49.51
CA GLN A 77 -52.40 5.19 -48.45
C GLN A 77 -50.97 4.74 -48.71
N HIS A 78 -50.66 4.37 -49.95
CA HIS A 78 -49.30 3.99 -50.33
C HIS A 78 -48.32 5.17 -50.20
N SER A 79 -48.70 6.36 -50.66
CA SER A 79 -47.90 7.58 -50.52
C SER A 79 -47.63 7.91 -49.05
N HIS A 80 -48.65 7.82 -48.18
CA HIS A 80 -48.47 8.02 -46.75
C HIS A 80 -47.51 7.00 -46.12
N THR A 81 -47.63 5.72 -46.52
CA THR A 81 -46.74 4.65 -46.06
C THR A 81 -45.29 4.89 -46.48
N LEU A 82 -45.06 5.34 -47.72
CA LEU A 82 -43.74 5.69 -48.21
C LEU A 82 -43.16 6.90 -47.47
N GLN A 83 -43.99 7.91 -47.17
CA GLN A 83 -43.56 9.08 -46.40
C GLN A 83 -43.13 8.70 -44.97
N GLN A 84 -43.89 7.82 -44.31
CA GLN A 84 -43.51 7.30 -42.98
C GLN A 84 -42.18 6.55 -43.02
N ARG A 85 -42.01 5.63 -43.99
CA ARG A 85 -40.73 4.91 -44.16
C ARG A 85 -39.55 5.84 -44.47
N LEU A 86 -39.78 6.89 -45.25
CA LEU A 86 -38.76 7.90 -45.53
C LEU A 86 -38.36 8.66 -44.25
N GLN A 87 -39.32 8.98 -43.37
CA GLN A 87 -39.03 9.61 -42.08
C GLN A 87 -38.26 8.67 -41.14
N GLU A 88 -38.67 7.41 -41.04
CA GLU A 88 -37.98 6.39 -40.23
C GLU A 88 -36.53 6.18 -40.70
N THR A 89 -36.32 6.04 -42.01
CA THR A 89 -34.98 5.87 -42.58
C THR A 89 -34.10 7.12 -42.39
N ALA A 90 -34.67 8.32 -42.50
CA ALA A 90 -33.97 9.56 -42.21
C ALA A 90 -33.55 9.66 -40.73
N GLN A 91 -34.42 9.23 -39.81
CA GLN A 91 -34.09 9.18 -38.38
C GLN A 91 -32.98 8.16 -38.10
N GLN A 92 -33.07 6.95 -38.66
CA GLN A 92 -32.02 5.92 -38.52
C GLN A 92 -30.66 6.40 -39.06
N LEU A 93 -30.66 7.13 -40.18
CA LEU A 93 -29.44 7.71 -40.74
C LEU A 93 -28.82 8.76 -39.79
N LEU A 94 -29.64 9.60 -39.16
CA LEU A 94 -29.19 10.59 -38.20
C LEU A 94 -28.61 9.94 -36.95
N GLU A 95 -29.28 8.91 -36.41
CA GLU A 95 -28.78 8.14 -35.27
C GLU A 95 -27.46 7.42 -35.58
N SER A 96 -27.35 6.82 -36.78
CA SER A 96 -26.12 6.17 -37.24
C SER A 96 -24.97 7.19 -37.37
N ARG A 97 -25.25 8.37 -37.92
CA ARG A 97 -24.27 9.46 -38.04
C ARG A 97 -23.80 9.96 -36.67
N GLN A 98 -24.72 10.11 -35.71
CA GLN A 98 -24.34 10.50 -34.35
C GLN A 98 -23.43 9.45 -33.70
N ARG A 99 -23.78 8.16 -33.82
CA ARG A 99 -22.92 7.06 -33.33
C ARG A 99 -21.54 7.07 -33.99
N GLN A 100 -21.46 7.36 -35.29
CA GLN A 100 -20.17 7.48 -35.98
C GLN A 100 -19.32 8.61 -35.39
N VAL A 101 -19.90 9.78 -35.16
CA VAL A 101 -19.20 10.92 -34.53
C VAL A 101 -18.73 10.56 -33.12
N ASP A 102 -19.57 9.90 -32.33
CA ASP A 102 -19.22 9.49 -30.96
C ASP A 102 -18.05 8.48 -30.97
N LEU A 103 -18.06 7.51 -31.91
CA LEU A 103 -16.97 6.55 -32.09
C LEU A 103 -15.67 7.23 -32.55
N GLU A 104 -15.75 8.19 -33.47
CA GLU A 104 -14.58 8.98 -33.91
C GLU A 104 -13.97 9.78 -32.74
N GLN A 105 -14.81 10.37 -31.88
CA GLN A 105 -14.36 11.05 -30.67
C GLN A 105 -13.68 10.08 -29.68
N GLN A 106 -14.27 8.90 -29.45
CA GLN A 106 -13.66 7.87 -28.60
C GLN A 106 -12.30 7.39 -29.15
N LEU A 107 -12.19 7.20 -30.47
CA LEU A 107 -10.93 6.84 -31.12
C LEU A 107 -9.86 7.91 -30.91
N HIS A 108 -10.22 9.20 -31.02
CA HIS A 108 -9.28 10.29 -30.74
C HIS A 108 -8.79 10.30 -29.29
N VAL A 109 -9.68 10.06 -28.31
CA VAL A 109 -9.31 9.96 -26.89
C VAL A 109 -8.35 8.79 -26.66
N ILE A 110 -8.65 7.61 -27.18
CA ILE A 110 -7.80 6.42 -27.05
C ILE A 110 -6.43 6.65 -27.69
N GLN A 111 -6.38 7.29 -28.86
CA GLN A 111 -5.11 7.64 -29.52
C GLN A 111 -4.27 8.62 -28.70
N ALA A 112 -4.90 9.63 -28.08
CA ALA A 112 -4.21 10.59 -27.21
C ALA A 112 -3.65 9.88 -25.97
N GLN A 113 -4.44 9.03 -25.32
CA GLN A 113 -4.01 8.21 -24.18
C GLN A 113 -2.85 7.29 -24.56
N TYR A 114 -2.93 6.62 -25.70
CA TYR A 114 -1.84 5.77 -26.19
C TYR A 114 -0.54 6.55 -26.39
N LYS A 115 -0.60 7.76 -26.99
CA LYS A 115 0.58 8.62 -27.16
C LYS A 115 1.17 9.03 -25.82
N GLN A 116 0.34 9.41 -24.85
CA GLN A 116 0.79 9.79 -23.51
C GLN A 116 1.45 8.62 -22.78
N THR A 117 0.81 7.44 -22.78
CA THR A 117 1.36 6.23 -22.15
C THR A 117 2.66 5.79 -22.81
N LYS A 118 2.78 5.92 -24.14
CA LYS A 118 4.04 5.63 -24.85
C LYS A 118 5.16 6.58 -24.45
N GLN A 119 4.86 7.87 -24.27
CA GLN A 119 5.85 8.86 -23.82
C GLN A 119 6.29 8.63 -22.37
N SER A 120 5.36 8.36 -21.46
CA SER A 120 5.69 8.04 -20.06
C SER A 120 6.52 6.76 -19.97
N PHE A 121 6.13 5.70 -20.70
CA PHE A 121 6.89 4.46 -20.77
C PHE A 121 8.33 4.68 -21.26
N ASN A 122 8.52 5.42 -22.35
CA ASN A 122 9.86 5.73 -22.86
C ASN A 122 10.70 6.52 -21.85
N THR A 123 10.06 7.40 -21.07
CA THR A 123 10.75 8.17 -20.01
C THR A 123 11.19 7.23 -18.88
N THR A 124 10.33 6.33 -18.43
CA THR A 124 10.66 5.32 -17.42
C THR A 124 11.77 4.39 -17.89
N VAL A 125 11.75 3.94 -19.15
CA VAL A 125 12.82 3.10 -19.73
C VAL A 125 14.16 3.84 -19.73
N LYS A 126 14.18 5.13 -20.10
CA LYS A 126 15.40 5.94 -20.05
C LYS A 126 15.93 6.12 -18.63
N GLN A 127 15.03 6.33 -17.65
CA GLN A 127 15.41 6.44 -16.25
C GLN A 127 16.02 5.13 -15.74
N LEU A 128 15.36 3.99 -15.98
CA LEU A 128 15.88 2.68 -15.57
C LEU A 128 17.23 2.37 -16.22
N GLN A 129 17.44 2.78 -17.48
CA GLN A 129 18.75 2.63 -18.13
C GLN A 129 19.83 3.49 -17.46
N ALA A 130 19.49 4.70 -17.01
CA ALA A 130 20.41 5.55 -16.26
C ALA A 130 20.73 4.94 -14.88
N ASP A 131 19.71 4.45 -14.17
CA ASP A 131 19.87 3.83 -12.85
C ASP A 131 20.72 2.56 -12.92
N VAL A 132 20.53 1.72 -13.95
CA VAL A 132 21.37 0.53 -14.19
C VAL A 132 22.83 0.92 -14.44
N LYS A 133 23.08 1.94 -15.26
CA LYS A 133 24.45 2.43 -15.50
C LYS A 133 25.08 2.98 -14.21
N GLN A 134 24.33 3.74 -13.44
CA GLN A 134 24.80 4.26 -12.16
C GLN A 134 25.12 3.13 -11.18
N SER A 135 24.23 2.13 -11.06
CA SER A 135 24.45 0.96 -10.21
C SER A 135 25.69 0.17 -10.63
N GLN A 136 25.93 0.00 -11.93
CA GLN A 136 27.13 -0.65 -12.44
C GLN A 136 28.39 0.12 -12.09
N GLN A 137 28.38 1.46 -12.23
CA GLN A 137 29.51 2.29 -11.83
C GLN A 137 29.79 2.18 -10.33
N THR A 138 28.74 2.27 -9.49
CA THR A 138 28.92 2.15 -8.04
C THR A 138 29.41 0.75 -7.62
N SER A 139 29.04 -0.29 -8.36
CA SER A 139 29.54 -1.65 -8.13
C SER A 139 31.04 -1.74 -8.45
N ALA A 140 31.45 -1.18 -9.59
CA ALA A 140 32.86 -1.14 -9.99
C ALA A 140 33.71 -0.34 -8.98
N ASP A 141 33.23 0.84 -8.56
CA ASP A 141 33.90 1.66 -7.55
C ASP A 141 34.02 0.92 -6.20
N PHE A 142 32.99 0.14 -5.82
CA PHE A 142 33.02 -0.66 -4.60
C PHE A 142 34.01 -1.83 -4.69
N GLU A 143 34.05 -2.53 -5.83
CA GLU A 143 35.01 -3.61 -6.08
C GLU A 143 36.46 -3.10 -6.01
N GLU A 144 36.75 -1.93 -6.60
CA GLU A 144 38.06 -1.30 -6.53
C GLU A 144 38.46 -0.99 -5.08
N ARG A 145 37.56 -0.36 -4.31
CA ARG A 145 37.80 -0.08 -2.87
C ARG A 145 37.98 -1.34 -2.04
N TRP A 146 37.22 -2.39 -2.34
CA TRP A 146 37.34 -3.66 -1.66
C TRP A 146 38.71 -4.31 -1.93
N LEU A 147 39.17 -4.30 -3.18
CA LEU A 147 40.48 -4.80 -3.56
C LEU A 147 41.62 -4.03 -2.87
N ASP A 148 41.54 -2.70 -2.81
CA ASP A 148 42.53 -1.87 -2.10
C ASP A 148 42.54 -2.17 -0.60
N THR A 149 41.36 -2.24 0.02
CA THR A 149 41.22 -2.58 1.44
C THR A 149 41.77 -3.99 1.74
N HIS A 150 41.51 -4.95 0.85
CA HIS A 150 42.01 -6.32 0.99
C HIS A 150 43.54 -6.36 0.87
N LYS A 151 44.13 -5.61 -0.07
CA LYS A 151 45.58 -5.47 -0.21
C LYS A 151 46.21 -4.86 1.05
N ASN A 152 45.62 -3.80 1.59
CA ASN A 152 46.08 -3.16 2.83
C ASN A 152 45.99 -4.11 4.03
N TYR A 153 44.93 -4.92 4.11
CA TYR A 153 44.78 -5.95 5.14
C TYR A 153 45.90 -7.01 5.05
N LEU A 154 46.21 -7.50 3.84
CA LEU A 154 47.30 -8.47 3.65
C LEU A 154 48.66 -7.90 4.05
N ALA A 155 48.96 -6.65 3.68
CA ALA A 155 50.19 -5.98 4.08
C ALA A 155 50.30 -5.82 5.61
N LEU A 156 49.20 -5.47 6.28
CA LEU A 156 49.16 -5.37 7.73
C LEU A 156 49.36 -6.74 8.41
N GLN A 157 48.79 -7.80 7.83
CA GLN A 157 48.96 -9.16 8.31
C GLN A 157 50.43 -9.62 8.20
N GLU A 158 51.10 -9.28 7.10
CA GLU A 158 52.52 -9.56 6.91
C GLU A 158 53.38 -8.81 7.95
N GLN A 159 53.11 -7.51 8.16
CA GLN A 159 53.79 -6.70 9.17
C GLN A 159 53.59 -7.28 10.58
N GLN A 160 52.36 -7.67 10.93
CA GLN A 160 52.07 -8.30 12.23
C GLN A 160 52.84 -9.61 12.40
N THR A 161 52.96 -10.40 11.34
CA THR A 161 53.70 -11.67 11.35
C THR A 161 55.20 -11.42 11.54
N SER A 162 55.77 -10.45 10.84
CA SER A 162 57.17 -10.03 10.99
C SER A 162 57.47 -9.53 12.41
N LEU A 163 56.64 -8.64 12.96
CA LEU A 163 56.80 -8.14 14.34
C LEU A 163 56.73 -9.27 15.38
N ARG A 164 55.85 -10.25 15.20
CA ARG A 164 55.78 -11.42 16.09
C ARG A 164 57.06 -12.26 16.04
N GLN A 165 57.64 -12.44 14.85
CA GLN A 165 58.90 -13.17 14.70
C GLN A 165 60.05 -12.43 15.39
N GLU A 166 60.15 -11.11 15.21
CA GLU A 166 61.14 -10.27 15.89
C GLU A 166 61.00 -10.32 17.41
N TYR A 167 59.77 -10.20 17.92
CA TYR A 167 59.50 -10.26 19.36
C TYR A 167 59.85 -11.64 19.94
N THR A 168 59.53 -12.72 19.22
CA THR A 168 59.90 -14.09 19.62
C THR A 168 61.42 -14.26 19.63
N ALA A 169 62.13 -13.74 18.62
CA ALA A 169 63.60 -13.78 18.58
C ALA A 169 64.21 -12.99 19.75
N PHE A 170 63.67 -11.82 20.06
CA PHE A 170 64.10 -10.99 21.19
C PHE A 170 63.89 -11.69 22.53
N ILE A 171 62.73 -12.33 22.74
CA ILE A 171 62.46 -13.14 23.94
C ILE A 171 63.51 -14.23 24.07
N ASN A 172 63.74 -15.02 23.01
CA ASN A 172 64.70 -16.13 23.06
C ASN A 172 66.12 -15.66 23.41
N VAL A 173 66.58 -14.53 22.84
CA VAL A 173 67.90 -13.97 23.18
C VAL A 173 67.96 -13.49 24.64
N SER A 174 66.88 -12.87 25.12
CA SER A 174 66.79 -12.38 26.50
C SER A 174 66.76 -13.53 27.51
N ASP A 175 65.99 -14.59 27.22
CA ASP A 175 65.89 -15.79 28.03
C ASP A 175 67.25 -16.51 28.12
N ASP A 176 67.99 -16.61 27.00
CA ASP A 176 69.36 -17.16 26.97
C ASP A 176 70.32 -16.34 27.86
N GLU A 177 70.17 -15.01 27.89
CA GLU A 177 71.00 -14.13 28.72
C GLU A 177 70.64 -14.22 30.21
N ILE A 178 69.34 -14.26 30.53
CA ILE A 178 68.85 -14.51 31.88
C ILE A 178 69.39 -15.84 32.40
N GLN A 179 69.30 -16.91 31.61
CA GLN A 179 69.79 -18.23 32.02
C GLN A 179 71.31 -18.23 32.27
N LYS A 180 72.10 -17.49 31.48
CA LYS A 180 73.54 -17.30 31.74
C LYS A 180 73.81 -16.52 33.03
N LEU A 181 73.00 -15.50 33.32
CA LEU A 181 73.15 -14.72 34.55
C LEU A 181 72.71 -15.52 35.78
N GLU A 182 71.62 -16.28 35.69
CA GLU A 182 71.15 -17.17 36.75
C GLU A 182 72.20 -18.20 37.11
N THR A 183 72.78 -18.89 36.11
CA THR A 183 73.87 -19.85 36.33
C THR A 183 75.12 -19.19 36.93
N ALA A 184 75.45 -17.95 36.54
CA ALA A 184 76.56 -17.21 37.14
C ALA A 184 76.29 -16.84 38.62
N ILE A 185 75.06 -16.42 38.93
CA ILE A 185 74.63 -16.13 40.31
C ILE A 185 74.67 -17.40 41.15
N GLU A 186 74.15 -18.53 40.65
CA GLU A 186 74.21 -19.82 41.35
C GLU A 186 75.65 -20.23 41.67
N ASN A 187 76.57 -20.07 40.71
CA ASN A 187 77.99 -20.34 40.93
C ASN A 187 78.57 -19.42 42.01
N GLN A 188 78.31 -18.11 41.96
CA GLN A 188 78.76 -17.16 42.98
C GLN A 188 78.15 -17.43 44.36
N GLN A 189 76.87 -17.82 44.43
CA GLN A 189 76.20 -18.21 45.67
C GLN A 189 76.80 -19.49 46.25
N SER A 190 77.18 -20.45 45.40
CA SER A 190 77.89 -21.67 45.82
C SER A 190 79.29 -21.33 46.39
N GLU A 191 80.04 -20.46 45.71
CA GLU A 191 81.33 -19.95 46.20
C GLU A 191 81.20 -19.21 47.53
N LEU A 192 80.23 -18.29 47.64
CA LEU A 192 79.90 -17.60 48.89
C LEU A 192 79.46 -18.58 49.96
N GLY A 193 78.66 -19.60 49.63
CA GLY A 193 78.23 -20.64 50.55
C GLY A 193 79.43 -21.41 51.11
N SER A 194 80.39 -21.76 50.26
CA SER A 194 81.67 -22.36 50.68
C SER A 194 82.42 -21.42 51.63
N CYS A 195 82.53 -20.13 51.28
CA CYS A 195 83.15 -19.12 52.13
C CYS A 195 82.41 -18.94 53.46
N TYR A 196 81.07 -18.94 53.48
CA TYR A 196 80.26 -18.87 54.69
C TYR A 196 80.37 -20.12 55.54
N VAL A 197 80.61 -21.30 54.97
CA VAL A 197 80.92 -22.50 55.76
C VAL A 197 82.30 -22.36 56.40
N GLU A 198 83.29 -21.82 55.70
CA GLU A 198 84.59 -21.49 56.28
C GLU A 198 84.50 -20.42 57.37
N LEU A 199 83.76 -19.35 57.11
CA LEU A 199 83.53 -18.24 58.03
C LEU A 199 82.62 -18.68 59.18
N GLY A 200 81.68 -19.60 58.96
CA GLY A 200 80.84 -20.24 59.95
C GLY A 200 81.61 -21.20 60.84
N ARG A 201 82.63 -21.91 60.31
CA ARG A 201 83.62 -22.61 61.13
C ARG A 201 84.42 -21.62 62.00
N ALA A 202 84.77 -20.46 61.46
CA ALA A 202 85.44 -19.38 62.21
C ALA A 202 84.50 -18.62 63.17
N ARG A 203 83.20 -18.56 62.89
CA ARG A 203 82.17 -17.86 63.68
C ARG A 203 81.52 -18.76 64.73
N ALA A 204 81.42 -20.07 64.52
CA ALA A 204 81.09 -21.03 65.58
C ALA A 204 82.19 -21.05 66.67
N GLN A 205 83.39 -20.58 66.33
CA GLN A 205 84.45 -20.22 67.27
C GLN A 205 84.16 -18.92 68.07
N VAL A 206 83.25 -18.05 67.62
CA VAL A 206 83.00 -16.69 68.17
C VAL A 206 81.57 -16.52 68.72
N MET A 207 80.58 -17.26 68.23
CA MET A 207 79.16 -17.15 68.60
C MET A 207 78.65 -18.35 69.41
N ALA A 208 79.45 -18.78 70.38
CA ALA A 208 78.93 -19.41 71.60
C ALA A 208 78.20 -18.39 72.52
N GLU A 209 77.89 -17.19 72.03
CA GLU A 209 77.30 -16.10 72.79
C GLU A 209 76.19 -15.38 72.00
N ALA A 210 74.98 -15.52 72.53
CA ALA A 210 73.78 -14.68 72.39
C ALA A 210 72.86 -14.84 71.15
N HIS A 211 71.63 -15.23 71.47
CA HIS A 211 70.48 -15.48 70.60
C HIS A 211 69.41 -14.39 70.83
N ASN A 212 68.79 -13.95 69.72
CA ASN A 212 67.40 -13.53 69.47
C ASN A 212 66.63 -12.62 70.44
N SER A 213 65.88 -11.65 69.89
CA SER A 213 64.41 -11.79 69.68
C SER A 213 63.78 -10.52 69.05
N GLU A 214 62.80 -10.74 68.17
CA GLU A 214 61.93 -9.74 67.52
C GLU A 214 60.64 -9.49 68.33
N GLU A 215 60.04 -8.30 68.15
CA GLU A 215 58.86 -7.80 68.87
C GLU A 215 57.64 -7.60 67.92
N HIS A 216 56.43 -7.73 68.49
CA HIS A 216 55.12 -7.87 67.84
C HIS A 216 54.32 -6.54 67.84
N LEU A 217 53.64 -6.19 66.72
CA LEU A 217 52.90 -4.92 66.52
C LEU A 217 51.36 -5.05 66.73
N PRO A 218 50.66 -3.94 67.09
CA PRO A 218 49.28 -3.92 67.59
C PRO A 218 48.20 -3.74 66.51
N ALA A 219 46.96 -4.07 66.90
CA ALA A 219 45.75 -4.14 66.05
C ALA A 219 45.16 -2.76 65.63
N PRO A 220 44.51 -2.67 64.44
CA PRO A 220 43.97 -1.43 63.88
C PRO A 220 42.57 -1.02 64.40
N PRO A 221 42.18 0.26 64.23
CA PRO A 221 40.97 0.89 64.78
C PRO A 221 39.65 0.40 64.18
N SER A 222 38.58 0.37 64.99
CA SER A 222 37.23 -0.06 64.59
C SER A 222 36.35 1.11 64.14
N LEU A 223 36.12 1.25 62.84
CA LEU A 223 35.14 2.16 62.23
C LEU A 223 33.71 1.57 62.34
N ASP A 224 32.72 2.34 62.80
CA ASP A 224 31.31 1.91 62.93
C ASP A 224 30.42 2.65 61.91
N LEU A 225 29.74 1.89 61.04
CA LEU A 225 28.87 2.38 59.96
C LEU A 225 27.38 2.19 60.26
N SER A 226 27.00 1.90 61.51
CA SER A 226 25.62 1.58 61.88
C SER A 226 24.59 2.71 61.67
N THR A 227 25.06 3.94 61.47
CA THR A 227 24.23 5.13 61.17
C THR A 227 24.10 5.43 59.68
N TRP A 228 24.92 4.81 58.82
CA TRP A 228 24.96 5.10 57.40
C TRP A 228 23.94 4.29 56.62
N LYS A 229 23.28 4.94 55.65
CA LYS A 229 22.51 4.27 54.61
C LYS A 229 23.28 4.29 53.29
N ILE A 230 23.77 3.13 52.87
CA ILE A 230 24.60 3.03 51.68
C ILE A 230 23.79 2.36 50.57
N ALA A 231 23.87 2.91 49.36
CA ALA A 231 23.40 2.24 48.15
C ALA A 231 24.58 1.86 47.26
N MET A 232 24.47 0.71 46.59
CA MET A 232 25.47 0.25 45.63
C MET A 232 24.78 -0.02 44.29
N VAL A 233 25.27 0.63 43.25
CA VAL A 233 24.73 0.57 41.90
C VAL A 233 25.69 -0.18 41.00
N GLY A 234 25.16 -1.22 40.34
CA GLY A 234 25.95 -2.12 39.50
C GLY A 234 26.70 -3.19 40.30
N GLY A 235 27.71 -3.76 39.67
CA GLY A 235 28.47 -4.90 40.17
C GLY A 235 27.87 -6.26 39.82
N HIS A 236 28.72 -7.29 39.84
CA HIS A 236 28.25 -8.68 39.75
C HIS A 236 27.72 -9.15 41.11
N GLU A 237 26.68 -10.00 41.13
CA GLU A 237 25.97 -10.41 42.35
C GLU A 237 26.89 -10.97 43.46
N ASN A 238 27.88 -11.78 43.08
CA ASN A 238 28.86 -12.34 44.02
C ASN A 238 29.72 -11.26 44.71
N MET A 239 30.11 -10.22 43.96
CA MET A 239 30.90 -9.14 44.51
C MET A 239 30.03 -8.25 45.39
N THR A 240 28.82 -7.89 44.96
CA THR A 240 27.92 -7.05 45.75
C THR A 240 27.54 -7.73 47.07
N ARG A 241 27.27 -9.03 47.04
CA ARG A 241 27.04 -9.86 48.22
C ARG A 241 28.26 -9.89 49.15
N GLY A 242 29.46 -10.13 48.62
CA GLY A 242 30.69 -10.16 49.41
C GLY A 242 31.05 -8.81 50.05
N VAL A 243 30.81 -7.69 49.35
CA VAL A 243 30.97 -6.34 49.92
C VAL A 243 29.92 -6.10 51.01
N SER A 244 28.66 -6.48 50.77
CA SER A 244 27.58 -6.38 51.76
C SER A 244 27.90 -7.12 53.05
N GLU A 245 28.28 -8.39 52.94
CA GLU A 245 28.62 -9.22 54.10
C GLU A 245 29.78 -8.63 54.89
N LYS A 246 30.84 -8.16 54.21
CA LYS A 246 31.99 -7.55 54.90
C LYS A 246 31.64 -6.22 55.57
N LEU A 247 30.87 -5.34 54.94
CA LEU A 247 30.43 -4.07 55.55
C LEU A 247 29.51 -4.32 56.75
N GLN A 248 28.62 -5.31 56.67
CA GLN A 248 27.73 -5.65 57.78
C GLN A 248 28.48 -6.32 58.94
N GLN A 249 29.39 -7.25 58.67
CA GLN A 249 30.11 -8.02 59.69
C GLN A 249 31.22 -7.20 60.37
N GLN A 250 32.05 -6.50 59.59
CA GLN A 250 33.24 -5.83 60.10
C GLN A 250 32.92 -4.40 60.59
N TYR A 251 31.95 -3.74 59.94
CA TYR A 251 31.67 -2.32 60.16
C TYR A 251 30.24 -2.04 60.64
N ARG A 252 29.46 -3.07 60.98
CA ARG A 252 28.11 -2.96 61.56
C ARG A 252 27.09 -2.16 60.73
N LEU A 253 27.27 -2.12 59.40
CA LEU A 253 26.30 -1.49 58.50
C LEU A 253 24.93 -2.17 58.65
N LYS A 254 23.86 -1.40 58.87
CA LYS A 254 22.51 -1.96 59.07
C LYS A 254 21.78 -2.24 57.76
N GLU A 255 21.89 -1.33 56.81
CA GLU A 255 21.10 -1.37 55.57
C GLU A 255 21.98 -1.02 54.37
N LEU A 256 22.07 -1.95 53.41
CA LEU A 256 22.73 -1.75 52.13
C LEU A 256 21.72 -1.98 51.01
N ILE A 257 21.44 -0.94 50.23
CA ILE A 257 20.50 -1.01 49.11
C ILE A 257 21.27 -1.40 47.85
N GLN A 258 20.96 -2.55 47.27
CA GLN A 258 21.57 -3.02 46.02
C GLN A 258 20.69 -2.66 44.82
N ILE A 259 21.27 -2.01 43.82
CA ILE A 259 20.61 -1.65 42.56
C ILE A 259 21.32 -2.39 41.42
N PRO A 260 20.65 -3.35 40.75
CA PRO A 260 21.27 -4.11 39.67
C PRO A 260 21.62 -3.20 38.47
N PRO A 261 22.55 -3.63 37.60
CA PRO A 261 23.01 -2.85 36.46
C PRO A 261 21.96 -2.65 35.35
N ASP A 262 20.84 -3.37 35.43
CA ASP A 262 19.77 -3.34 34.45
C ASP A 262 19.08 -1.98 34.36
N LYS A 263 18.38 -1.77 33.24
CA LYS A 263 17.66 -0.52 32.96
C LYS A 263 16.48 -0.34 33.92
N ILE A 264 16.73 0.31 35.05
CA ILE A 264 15.67 0.75 35.97
C ILE A 264 15.22 2.16 35.57
N PRO A 265 13.91 2.39 35.38
CA PRO A 265 13.39 3.73 35.11
C PRO A 265 13.76 4.73 36.21
N GLN A 266 14.11 5.96 35.82
CA GLN A 266 14.48 7.04 36.76
C GLN A 266 13.45 7.26 37.87
N GLN A 267 12.16 7.08 37.57
CA GLN A 267 11.06 7.21 38.54
C GLN A 267 11.15 6.19 39.69
N GLN A 268 11.75 5.01 39.45
CA GLN A 268 11.93 3.98 40.46
C GLN A 268 13.27 4.10 41.20
N LEU A 269 14.27 4.75 40.60
CA LEU A 269 15.58 4.98 41.22
C LEU A 269 15.52 6.01 42.34
N ARG A 270 14.81 7.13 42.12
CA ARG A 270 14.71 8.22 43.09
C ARG A 270 14.28 7.78 44.50
N PRO A 271 13.14 7.10 44.71
CA PRO A 271 12.69 6.74 46.06
C PRO A 271 13.64 5.76 46.77
N LYS A 272 14.45 5.00 46.02
CA LYS A 272 15.44 4.08 46.60
C LYS A 272 16.73 4.77 47.04
N LEU A 273 17.08 5.90 46.41
CA LEU A 273 18.36 6.57 46.61
C LEU A 273 18.25 7.88 47.42
N GLU A 274 17.05 8.47 47.53
CA GLU A 274 16.87 9.80 48.14
C GLU A 274 17.33 9.88 49.60
N ASN A 275 17.23 8.77 50.34
CA ASN A 275 17.58 8.68 51.77
C ASN A 275 18.93 8.01 52.04
N CYS A 276 19.75 7.78 51.00
CA CYS A 276 21.10 7.25 51.17
C CYS A 276 22.08 8.37 51.50
N ASP A 277 23.02 8.11 52.40
CA ASP A 277 24.12 9.02 52.75
C ASP A 277 25.33 8.81 51.82
N LEU A 278 25.49 7.60 51.27
CA LEU A 278 26.51 7.27 50.27
C LEU A 278 25.92 6.41 49.15
N ILE A 279 26.24 6.75 47.90
CA ILE A 279 25.85 5.98 46.72
C ILE A 279 27.12 5.59 45.97
N ILE A 280 27.40 4.29 45.93
CA ILE A 280 28.58 3.69 45.32
C ILE A 280 28.25 3.31 43.88
N LEU A 281 29.04 3.81 42.92
CA LEU A 281 28.93 3.49 41.50
C LEU A 281 30.15 2.70 41.05
N ILE A 282 29.97 1.42 40.72
CA ILE A 282 31.08 0.54 40.31
C ILE A 282 31.29 0.65 38.79
N ILE A 283 32.39 1.29 38.41
CA ILE A 283 32.77 1.51 37.01
C ILE A 283 32.98 0.15 36.32
N GLY A 284 32.54 0.04 35.07
CA GLY A 284 32.57 -1.21 34.29
C GLY A 284 31.38 -2.13 34.51
N TYR A 285 30.57 -1.89 35.54
CA TYR A 285 29.32 -2.62 35.79
C TYR A 285 28.08 -1.74 35.78
N ILE A 286 28.17 -0.51 35.28
CA ILE A 286 27.02 0.39 35.13
C ILE A 286 26.89 0.78 33.67
N ASN A 287 25.67 0.68 33.15
CA ASN A 287 25.35 1.12 31.81
C ASN A 287 25.32 2.66 31.75
N HIS A 288 25.81 3.25 30.65
CA HIS A 288 25.84 4.71 30.45
C HIS A 288 24.51 5.42 30.80
N PRO A 289 23.32 4.90 30.42
CA PRO A 289 22.05 5.54 30.78
C PRO A 289 21.77 5.59 32.30
N LEU A 290 22.19 4.57 33.05
CA LEU A 290 21.99 4.49 34.49
C LEU A 290 22.92 5.46 35.23
N ALA A 291 24.19 5.50 34.83
CA ALA A 291 25.17 6.47 35.33
C ALA A 291 24.71 7.91 35.10
N GLN A 292 24.21 8.21 33.90
CA GLN A 292 23.68 9.53 33.56
C GLN A 292 22.43 9.88 34.37
N SER A 293 21.54 8.91 34.60
CA SER A 293 20.32 9.11 35.39
C SER A 293 20.62 9.46 36.85
N ILE A 294 21.62 8.80 37.46
CA ILE A 294 22.05 9.07 38.84
C ILE A 294 22.74 10.43 38.94
N SER A 295 23.62 10.75 37.98
CA SER A 295 24.28 12.06 37.92
C SER A 295 23.25 13.20 37.83
N GLN A 296 22.24 13.06 36.94
CA GLN A 296 21.15 14.03 36.83
C GLN A 296 20.31 14.15 38.11
N LEU A 297 20.12 13.07 38.86
CA LEU A 297 19.42 13.12 40.15
C LEU A 297 20.25 13.87 41.20
N LYS A 298 21.59 13.70 41.19
CA LYS A 298 22.49 14.46 42.07
C LYS A 298 22.53 15.95 41.70
N ASP A 299 22.67 16.27 40.41
CA ASP A 299 22.71 17.65 39.91
C ASP A 299 21.43 18.45 40.23
N ARG A 300 20.29 17.75 40.30
CA ARG A 300 18.99 18.33 40.67
C ARG A 300 18.75 18.39 42.18
N ASN A 301 19.76 18.06 42.99
CA ASN A 301 19.64 17.94 44.45
C ASN A 301 18.52 16.99 44.90
N ALA A 302 18.20 15.97 44.09
CA ALA A 302 17.20 14.96 44.44
C ALA A 302 17.79 13.83 45.31
N LEU A 303 19.12 13.77 45.46
CA LEU A 303 19.85 12.80 46.27
C LEU A 303 20.61 13.52 47.38
N LYS A 304 20.37 13.13 48.64
CA LYS A 304 21.06 13.69 49.82
C LYS A 304 22.53 13.25 49.84
N GLY A 305 22.78 11.95 49.66
CA GLY A 305 24.11 11.35 49.81
C GLY A 305 25.12 11.70 48.73
N GLU A 306 26.39 11.41 49.02
CA GLU A 306 27.51 11.62 48.10
C GLU A 306 27.64 10.48 47.09
N LEU A 307 28.18 10.79 45.91
CA LEU A 307 28.43 9.80 44.86
C LEU A 307 29.90 9.38 44.90
N LEU A 308 30.17 8.11 45.18
CA LEU A 308 31.50 7.51 45.15
C LEU A 308 31.66 6.65 43.89
N TRP A 309 32.53 7.08 42.99
CA TRP A 309 32.87 6.34 41.77
C TRP A 309 34.03 5.40 42.05
N VAL A 310 33.75 4.09 42.03
CA VAL A 310 34.72 3.05 42.35
C VAL A 310 35.27 2.44 41.07
N ASN A 311 36.59 2.54 40.87
CA ASN A 311 37.27 1.99 39.69
C ASN A 311 37.94 0.63 39.95
N SER A 312 37.83 0.11 41.18
CA SER A 312 38.36 -1.21 41.50
C SER A 312 37.40 -2.34 41.12
N LEU A 313 37.99 -3.44 40.67
CA LEU A 313 37.29 -4.70 40.44
C LEU A 313 37.50 -5.61 41.66
N GLY A 314 36.40 -6.24 42.11
CA GLY A 314 36.42 -7.24 43.17
C GLY A 314 36.23 -6.67 44.59
N VAL A 315 35.87 -7.56 45.52
CA VAL A 315 35.39 -7.20 46.87
C VAL A 315 36.40 -6.37 47.65
N SER A 316 37.68 -6.75 47.65
CA SER A 316 38.70 -6.09 48.48
C SER A 316 39.04 -4.68 48.00
N GLY A 317 39.01 -4.44 46.69
CA GLY A 317 39.24 -3.10 46.12
C GLY A 317 38.10 -2.16 46.46
N VAL A 318 36.86 -2.61 46.21
CA VAL A 318 35.65 -1.83 46.52
C VAL A 318 35.59 -1.49 48.01
N MET A 319 35.87 -2.45 48.89
CA MET A 319 35.92 -2.21 50.34
C MET A 319 36.93 -1.13 50.71
N ARG A 320 38.15 -1.16 50.14
CA ARG A 320 39.20 -0.20 50.47
C ARG A 320 38.79 1.23 50.12
N GLU A 321 38.20 1.42 48.94
CA GLU A 321 37.74 2.74 48.48
C GLU A 321 36.57 3.26 49.32
N VAL A 322 35.61 2.39 49.64
CA VAL A 322 34.45 2.77 50.49
C VAL A 322 34.89 3.17 51.89
N ILE A 323 35.75 2.38 52.53
CA ILE A 323 36.23 2.68 53.89
C ILE A 323 37.10 3.94 53.89
N GLY A 324 38.05 4.06 52.95
CA GLY A 324 38.88 5.25 52.85
C GLY A 324 38.07 6.53 52.61
N PHE A 325 37.00 6.45 51.81
CA PHE A 325 36.09 7.57 51.60
C PHE A 325 35.36 7.99 52.88
N ILE A 326 34.84 7.02 53.65
CA ILE A 326 34.10 7.31 54.87
C ILE A 326 35.03 7.83 55.98
N GLU A 327 36.23 7.26 56.12
CA GLU A 327 37.25 7.76 57.05
C GLU A 327 37.63 9.21 56.76
N THR A 328 37.76 9.55 55.47
CA THR A 328 38.02 10.92 55.04
C THR A 328 36.84 11.83 55.37
N SER A 329 35.60 11.39 55.07
CA SER A 329 34.37 12.18 55.29
C SER A 329 34.03 12.41 56.77
N GLN A 330 34.53 11.57 57.68
CA GLN A 330 34.37 11.76 59.14
C GLN A 330 35.44 12.68 59.73
N SER A 331 36.51 12.94 58.99
CA SER A 331 37.62 13.79 59.44
C SER A 331 37.40 15.28 59.12
N ASP A 332 36.44 15.59 58.23
CA ASP A 332 36.05 16.95 57.81
C ASP A 332 34.84 17.48 58.60
#